data_AF-A0A2V6EZC0-F1
#
_entry.id   AF-A0A2V6EZC0-F1
#
_cell.length_a   1.000
_cell.length_b   1.000
_cell.length_c   1.000
_cell.angle_alpha   90.00
_cell.angle_beta   90.00
_cell.angle_gamma   90.00
#
_symmetry.space_group_name_H-M   'P 1'
#
loop_
_entity.id
_entity.type
_entity.pdbx_description
1 polymer ?
#
loop_
_entity_poly.entity_id
_entity_poly.type
_entity_poly.pdbx_seq_one_letter_code
_entity_poly.pdbx_strand_id
1 'polypeptide(L)'
;MSSVTETIFPKAEDPALVRERKKTEAAQNAAAVSKALKASIYYDGEKYWSKLPTARWAPDNQQLMASNLRNEYGISKGRDMDNVLFQIRKYRRVVGTFPYIHNGSEIIQEPAGPTLNTAHRQLLQPAAEDGPFPWLKEFFDKIWDPAHPEQKDVFLAWFHRFYRSAYEGQLRSGHAIIIAGDTNLGKTLFSRKIVRGMGSRRQPRQQYLGEARRIFRRH
;
A
#
# COMPACT_ATOMS: atom_id res chain seq x y z
N MET A 1 20.81 57.33 36.00
CA MET A 1 19.61 57.61 35.18
C MET A 1 20.08 58.19 33.85
N SER A 2 20.06 57.41 32.77
CA SER A 2 20.00 57.94 31.40
C SER A 2 19.40 56.84 30.53
N SER A 3 18.19 57.13 30.07
CA SER A 3 17.35 56.28 29.24
C SER A 3 17.89 56.28 27.81
N VAL A 4 18.11 55.08 27.24
CA VAL A 4 18.18 54.88 25.80
C VAL A 4 17.11 53.84 25.44
N THR A 5 15.88 54.30 25.31
CA THR A 5 14.82 53.59 24.60
C THR A 5 15.03 53.80 23.11
N GLU A 6 15.84 52.95 22.48
CA GLU A 6 15.83 52.81 21.02
C GLU A 6 14.52 52.11 20.63
N THR A 7 13.69 52.86 19.93
CA THR A 7 12.40 52.45 19.37
C THR A 7 12.62 51.38 18.30
N ILE A 8 12.36 50.13 18.68
CA ILE A 8 12.23 48.98 17.78
C ILE A 8 10.87 49.07 17.08
N PHE A 9 10.71 50.02 16.16
CA PHE A 9 9.59 50.02 15.21
C PHE A 9 10.16 49.82 13.80
N PRO A 10 9.68 48.83 13.02
CA PRO A 10 10.11 48.68 11.64
C PRO A 10 9.77 49.95 10.88
N LYS A 11 10.77 50.54 10.19
CA LYS A 11 10.55 51.68 9.28
C LYS A 11 9.41 51.33 8.32
N ALA A 12 8.44 52.23 8.20
CA ALA A 12 7.37 52.09 7.21
C ALA A 12 7.99 51.89 5.81
N GLU A 13 7.63 50.79 5.15
CA GLU A 13 8.08 50.52 3.78
C GLU A 13 7.64 51.66 2.86
N ASP A 14 8.54 52.08 1.96
CA ASP A 14 8.26 53.13 0.98
C ASP A 14 7.05 52.71 0.11
N PRO A 15 5.96 53.50 0.09
CA PRO A 15 4.75 53.17 -0.68
C PRO A 15 5.01 53.06 -2.19
N ALA A 16 6.06 53.68 -2.73
CA ALA A 16 6.47 53.50 -4.12
C ALA A 16 7.00 52.08 -4.38
N LEU A 17 7.86 51.57 -3.51
CA LEU A 17 8.40 50.20 -3.58
C LEU A 17 7.29 49.15 -3.45
N VAL A 18 6.29 49.40 -2.60
CA VAL A 18 5.12 48.52 -2.47
C VAL A 18 4.29 48.48 -3.75
N ARG A 19 4.10 49.63 -4.42
CA ARG A 19 3.38 49.70 -5.71
C ARG A 19 4.12 48.98 -6.82
N GLU A 20 5.44 49.14 -6.90
CA GLU A 20 6.26 48.44 -7.89
C GLU A 20 6.22 46.93 -7.70
N ARG A 21 6.44 46.41 -6.48
CA ARG A 21 6.35 44.97 -6.19
C ARG A 21 5.00 44.38 -6.61
N LYS A 22 3.90 45.06 -6.26
CA LYS A 22 2.54 44.63 -6.65
C LYS A 22 2.37 44.57 -8.17
N LYS A 23 2.95 45.51 -8.92
CA LYS A 23 2.91 45.53 -10.39
C LYS A 23 3.71 44.36 -10.97
N THR A 24 4.87 44.05 -10.41
CA THR A 24 5.71 42.91 -10.83
C THR A 24 5.03 41.57 -10.53
N GLU A 25 4.46 41.41 -9.35
CA GLU A 25 3.69 40.21 -8.96
C GLU A 25 2.47 40.01 -9.87
N ALA A 26 1.74 41.08 -10.19
CA ALA A 26 0.61 41.01 -11.11
C ALA A 26 1.03 40.57 -12.52
N ALA A 27 2.15 41.08 -13.03
CA ALA A 27 2.69 40.67 -14.33
C ALA A 27 3.14 39.19 -14.33
N GLN A 28 3.79 38.73 -13.25
CA GLN A 28 4.17 37.32 -13.08
C GLN A 28 2.94 36.41 -13.03
N ASN A 29 1.90 36.78 -12.27
CA ASN A 29 0.67 36.02 -12.18
C ASN A 29 -0.07 35.96 -13.52
N ALA A 30 -0.10 37.05 -14.30
CA ALA A 30 -0.69 37.06 -15.63
C ALA A 30 0.05 36.11 -16.59
N ALA A 31 1.38 36.07 -16.54
CA ALA A 31 2.18 35.12 -17.31
C ALA A 31 1.91 33.66 -16.88
N ALA A 32 1.81 33.41 -15.59
CA ALA A 32 1.47 32.10 -15.02
C ALA A 32 0.09 31.61 -15.47
N VAL A 33 -0.93 32.48 -15.46
CA VAL A 33 -2.28 32.16 -15.96
C VAL A 33 -2.24 31.84 -17.46
N SER A 34 -1.55 32.64 -18.26
CA SER A 34 -1.41 32.38 -19.70
C SER A 34 -0.76 31.03 -19.97
N LYS A 35 0.26 30.67 -19.19
CA LYS A 35 0.92 29.35 -19.26
C LYS A 35 -0.03 28.21 -18.89
N ALA A 36 -0.81 28.37 -17.83
CA ALA A 36 -1.78 27.38 -17.38
C ALA A 36 -2.90 27.15 -18.41
N LEU A 37 -3.40 28.20 -19.05
CA LEU A 37 -4.43 28.10 -20.10
C LEU A 37 -3.94 27.38 -21.36
N LYS A 38 -2.63 27.41 -21.62
CA LYS A 38 -1.99 26.66 -22.72
C LYS A 38 -1.65 25.22 -22.36
N ALA A 39 -1.82 24.84 -21.09
CA ALA A 39 -1.52 23.48 -20.65
C ALA A 39 -2.62 22.49 -21.04
N SER A 40 -2.29 21.21 -21.02
CA SER A 40 -3.23 20.10 -21.26
C SER A 40 -4.13 19.87 -20.03
N ILE A 41 -4.97 20.85 -19.70
CA ILE A 41 -5.98 20.81 -18.64
C ILE A 41 -7.36 20.94 -19.27
N TYR A 42 -8.26 20.01 -18.99
CA TYR A 42 -9.61 19.96 -19.55
C TYR A 42 -10.67 19.85 -18.44
N TYR A 43 -11.91 20.23 -18.73
CA TYR A 43 -13.04 20.11 -17.81
C TYR A 43 -14.18 19.38 -18.52
N ASP A 44 -14.75 18.36 -17.90
CA ASP A 44 -15.79 17.50 -18.51
C ASP A 44 -17.22 17.79 -18.02
N GLY A 45 -17.40 18.82 -17.18
CA GLY A 45 -18.68 19.13 -16.53
C GLY A 45 -18.75 18.71 -15.06
N GLU A 46 -17.84 17.85 -14.59
CA GLU A 46 -17.77 17.40 -13.19
C GLU A 46 -16.35 17.55 -12.60
N LYS A 47 -15.33 17.13 -13.36
CA LYS A 47 -13.94 17.03 -12.92
C LYS A 47 -13.00 17.75 -13.88
N TYR A 48 -11.87 18.15 -13.32
CA TYR A 48 -10.76 18.67 -14.09
C TYR A 48 -9.80 17.53 -14.40
N TRP A 49 -9.33 17.47 -15.64
CA TRP A 49 -8.43 16.45 -16.13
C TRP A 49 -7.08 17.08 -16.42
N SER A 50 -6.02 16.52 -15.84
CA SER A 50 -4.64 16.91 -16.15
C SER A 50 -3.81 15.70 -16.53
N LYS A 51 -2.79 15.93 -17.36
CA LYS A 51 -1.87 14.88 -17.80
C LYS A 51 -0.71 14.76 -16.81
N LEU A 52 -0.55 13.57 -16.24
CA LEU A 52 0.56 13.23 -15.35
C LEU A 52 1.88 13.08 -16.13
N PRO A 53 3.05 13.12 -15.47
CA PRO A 53 4.35 12.83 -16.08
C PRO A 53 4.40 11.46 -16.77
N THR A 54 3.60 10.49 -16.31
CA THR A 54 3.46 9.16 -16.92
C THR A 54 2.58 9.16 -18.18
N ALA A 55 2.25 10.32 -18.74
CA ALA A 55 1.34 10.54 -19.86
C ALA A 55 -0.11 10.08 -19.66
N ARG A 56 -0.51 9.74 -18.43
CA ARG A 56 -1.87 9.32 -18.07
C ARG A 56 -2.73 10.50 -17.67
N TRP A 57 -4.02 10.41 -17.96
CA TRP A 57 -5.00 11.36 -17.52
C TRP A 57 -5.43 11.09 -16.08
N ALA A 58 -5.48 12.14 -15.29
CA ALA A 58 -5.87 12.07 -13.89
C ALA A 58 -7.00 13.06 -13.61
N PRO A 59 -8.10 12.59 -12.97
CA PRO A 59 -9.15 13.48 -12.52
C PRO A 59 -8.75 14.15 -11.21
N ASP A 60 -9.05 15.44 -11.11
CA ASP A 60 -8.91 16.26 -9.91
C ASP A 60 -10.20 17.06 -9.70
N ASN A 61 -10.56 17.28 -8.44
CA ASN A 61 -11.64 18.20 -8.09
C ASN A 61 -11.15 19.65 -8.17
N GLN A 62 -12.06 20.62 -8.04
CA GLN A 62 -11.73 22.05 -8.13
C GLN A 62 -10.64 22.48 -7.13
N GLN A 63 -10.67 21.97 -5.90
CA GLN A 63 -9.71 22.33 -4.83
C GLN A 63 -8.31 21.81 -5.16
N LEU A 64 -8.22 20.55 -5.61
CA LEU A 64 -6.98 19.91 -6.03
C LEU A 64 -6.41 20.59 -7.27
N MET A 65 -7.27 20.91 -8.25
CA MET A 65 -6.86 21.63 -9.46
C MET A 65 -6.34 23.02 -9.13
N ALA A 66 -7.03 23.78 -8.27
CA ALA A 66 -6.55 25.07 -7.81
C ALA A 66 -5.20 24.98 -7.09
N SER A 67 -4.95 23.92 -6.31
CA SER A 67 -3.64 23.65 -5.72
C SER A 67 -2.57 23.34 -6.76
N ASN A 68 -2.89 22.52 -7.77
CA ASN A 68 -1.96 22.20 -8.85
C ASN A 68 -1.60 23.45 -9.64
N LEU A 69 -2.58 24.29 -9.98
CA LEU A 69 -2.38 25.55 -10.68
C LEU A 69 -1.46 26.51 -9.92
N ARG A 70 -1.61 26.60 -8.60
CA ARG A 70 -0.71 27.39 -7.75
C ARG A 70 0.72 26.86 -7.78
N ASN A 71 0.89 25.56 -7.55
CA ASN A 71 2.22 24.98 -7.33
C ASN A 71 2.99 24.69 -8.62
N GLU A 72 2.29 24.37 -9.72
CA GLU A 72 2.91 24.04 -11.01
C GLU A 72 3.16 25.26 -11.89
N TYR A 73 2.23 26.22 -11.87
CA TYR A 73 2.29 27.38 -12.77
C TYR A 73 2.68 28.67 -12.04
N GLY A 74 2.71 28.68 -10.70
CA GLY A 74 3.13 29.84 -9.93
C GLY A 74 2.09 30.96 -9.88
N ILE A 75 0.79 30.64 -10.07
CA ILE A 75 -0.30 31.63 -10.08
C ILE A 75 -0.47 32.31 -8.70
N SER A 76 -0.06 31.64 -7.63
CA SER A 76 0.15 32.27 -6.32
C SER A 76 1.07 31.41 -5.45
N LYS A 77 1.57 32.02 -4.37
CA LYS A 77 2.45 31.34 -3.41
C LYS A 77 1.71 30.22 -2.69
N GLY A 78 2.04 28.97 -3.02
CA GLY A 78 1.60 27.79 -2.28
C GLY A 78 2.18 27.76 -0.87
N ARG A 79 1.46 27.11 0.07
CA ARG A 79 2.03 26.74 1.37
C ARG A 79 3.00 25.56 1.18
N ASP A 80 4.00 25.41 2.05
CA ASP A 80 4.96 24.30 1.96
C ASP A 80 4.28 22.93 1.96
N MET A 81 3.24 22.77 2.80
CA MET A 81 2.43 21.56 2.81
C MET A 81 1.70 21.32 1.49
N ASP A 82 1.14 22.37 0.87
CA ASP A 82 0.48 22.28 -0.44
C ASP A 82 1.48 21.81 -1.51
N ASN A 83 2.73 22.31 -1.45
CA ASN A 83 3.80 21.90 -2.36
C ASN A 83 4.13 20.42 -2.19
N VAL A 84 4.30 19.94 -0.95
CA VAL A 84 4.55 18.51 -0.67
C VAL A 84 3.40 17.63 -1.18
N LEU A 85 2.14 18.01 -0.89
CA LEU A 85 0.97 17.27 -1.35
C LEU A 85 0.84 17.27 -2.87
N PHE A 86 1.23 18.36 -3.54
CA PHE A 86 1.29 18.41 -5.00
C PHE A 86 2.34 17.43 -5.56
N GLN A 87 3.55 17.40 -4.98
CA GLN A 87 4.60 16.46 -5.40
C GLN A 87 4.15 15.00 -5.24
N ILE A 88 3.52 14.66 -4.11
CA ILE A 88 2.98 13.30 -3.87
C ILE A 88 1.92 12.95 -4.92
N ARG A 89 0.96 13.84 -5.20
CA ARG A 89 -0.11 13.59 -6.19
C ARG A 89 0.42 13.47 -7.62
N LYS A 90 1.50 14.19 -7.95
CA LYS A 90 2.08 14.20 -9.30
C LYS A 90 2.99 13.00 -9.58
N TYR A 91 3.80 12.61 -8.60
CA TYR A 91 4.86 11.61 -8.80
C TYR A 91 4.63 10.28 -8.07
N ARG A 92 3.76 10.25 -7.04
CA ARG A 92 3.49 9.05 -6.23
C ARG A 92 2.02 8.62 -6.28
N ARG A 93 1.35 8.85 -7.42
CA ARG A 93 -0.04 8.44 -7.62
C ARG A 93 -0.10 6.94 -7.91
N VAL A 94 -0.92 6.23 -7.13
CA VAL A 94 -1.29 4.84 -7.40
C VAL A 94 -2.60 4.79 -8.19
N VAL A 95 -2.76 3.77 -9.01
CA VAL A 95 -3.97 3.52 -9.80
C VAL A 95 -5.07 2.92 -8.94
N GLY A 96 -4.69 2.17 -7.91
CA GLY A 96 -5.63 1.59 -6.97
C GLY A 96 -4.93 1.08 -5.71
N THR A 97 -5.72 0.42 -4.87
CA THR A 97 -5.26 -0.24 -3.65
C THR A 97 -5.81 -1.65 -3.65
N PHE A 98 -4.98 -2.65 -3.34
CA PHE A 98 -5.43 -4.04 -3.27
C PHE A 98 -4.64 -4.83 -2.22
N PRO A 99 -5.25 -5.79 -1.50
CA PRO A 99 -4.57 -6.56 -0.47
C PRO A 99 -3.80 -7.75 -1.08
N TYR A 100 -2.54 -7.55 -1.41
CA TYR A 100 -1.67 -8.61 -1.92
C TYR A 100 -0.97 -9.35 -0.78
N ILE A 101 -1.68 -10.29 -0.17
CA ILE A 101 -1.23 -11.10 0.98
C ILE A 101 0.07 -11.87 0.66
N HIS A 102 0.23 -12.25 -0.61
CA HIS A 102 1.32 -13.07 -1.10
C HIS A 102 2.48 -12.24 -1.67
N ASN A 103 2.43 -10.91 -1.65
CA ASN A 103 3.53 -10.09 -2.12
C ASN A 103 3.96 -9.15 -0.99
N GLY A 104 5.23 -9.20 -0.60
CA GLY A 104 5.78 -8.35 0.46
C GLY A 104 5.99 -6.88 0.04
N SER A 105 5.87 -6.57 -1.26
CA SER A 105 6.11 -5.24 -1.80
C SER A 105 4.98 -4.28 -1.42
N GLU A 106 5.34 -3.05 -1.05
CA GLU A 106 4.39 -1.98 -0.75
C GLU A 106 3.70 -1.47 -2.02
N ILE A 107 4.46 -1.28 -3.10
CA ILE A 107 3.93 -0.88 -4.41
C ILE A 107 4.12 -2.05 -5.38
N ILE A 108 3.03 -2.45 -6.02
CA ILE A 108 3.01 -3.53 -6.99
C ILE A 108 2.77 -2.93 -8.37
N GLN A 109 3.62 -3.30 -9.33
CA GLN A 109 3.51 -2.87 -10.71
C GLN A 109 2.55 -3.80 -11.44
N GLU A 110 1.34 -3.31 -11.70
CA GLU A 110 0.36 -3.99 -12.54
C GLU A 110 0.41 -3.44 -13.98
N PRO A 111 -0.12 -4.16 -14.98
CA PRO A 111 -0.28 -3.62 -16.33
C PRO A 111 -1.04 -2.29 -16.35
N ALA A 112 -2.03 -2.15 -15.46
CA ALA A 112 -2.79 -0.92 -15.29
C ALA A 112 -1.99 0.19 -14.60
N GLY A 113 -0.87 -0.09 -13.92
CA GLY A 113 0.02 0.85 -13.23
C GLY A 113 0.38 0.44 -11.79
N PRO A 114 1.02 1.34 -11.02
CA PRO A 114 1.37 1.05 -9.63
C PRO A 114 0.11 0.98 -8.75
N THR A 115 0.00 -0.09 -7.98
CA THR A 115 -1.07 -0.34 -7.01
C THR A 115 -0.48 -0.42 -5.61
N LEU A 116 -1.12 0.22 -4.63
CA LEU A 116 -0.70 0.15 -3.23
C LEU A 116 -1.16 -1.17 -2.62
N ASN A 117 -0.23 -1.91 -2.04
CA ASN A 117 -0.53 -3.11 -1.29
C ASN A 117 -1.02 -2.76 0.11
N THR A 118 -2.27 -3.10 0.40
CA THR A 118 -2.91 -2.86 1.71
C THR A 118 -2.96 -4.09 2.60
N ALA A 119 -2.27 -5.17 2.23
CA ALA A 119 -2.26 -6.39 3.02
C ALA A 119 -1.56 -6.17 4.37
N HIS A 120 -2.32 -6.35 5.47
CA HIS A 120 -1.74 -6.33 6.83
C HIS A 120 -1.04 -7.63 7.21
N ARG A 121 -1.23 -8.67 6.40
CA ARG A 121 -0.82 -10.05 6.65
C ARG A 121 0.21 -10.44 5.59
N GLN A 122 1.36 -10.92 6.04
CA GLN A 122 2.43 -11.39 5.18
C GLN A 122 2.60 -12.89 5.32
N LEU A 123 3.12 -13.50 4.26
CA LEU A 123 3.46 -14.90 4.27
C LEU A 123 4.54 -15.19 5.31
N LEU A 124 4.35 -16.31 6.01
CA LEU A 124 5.32 -16.82 6.95
C LEU A 124 6.62 -17.16 6.24
N GLN A 125 7.75 -16.69 6.79
CA GLN A 125 9.08 -17.01 6.29
C GLN A 125 9.46 -18.47 6.61
N PRO A 126 10.20 -19.15 5.72
CA PRO A 126 10.65 -20.51 5.97
C PRO A 126 11.57 -20.52 7.19
N ALA A 127 11.52 -21.58 7.98
CA ALA A 127 12.45 -21.74 9.09
C ALA A 127 13.86 -22.01 8.53
N ALA A 128 14.88 -21.47 9.18
CA ALA A 128 16.28 -21.74 8.81
C ALA A 128 16.70 -23.18 9.13
N GLU A 129 16.04 -23.79 10.11
CA GLU A 129 16.29 -25.14 10.58
C GLU A 129 14.95 -25.90 10.70
N ASP A 130 15.02 -27.22 10.60
CA ASP A 130 13.87 -28.08 10.83
C ASP A 130 13.36 -27.92 12.27
N GLY A 131 12.09 -27.54 12.40
CA GLY A 131 11.46 -27.35 13.69
C GLY A 131 10.89 -28.66 14.25
N PRO A 132 10.92 -28.88 15.58
CA PRO A 132 10.29 -30.03 16.20
C PRO A 132 8.77 -29.80 16.26
N PHE A 133 8.06 -30.20 15.20
CA PHE A 133 6.60 -30.23 15.17
C PHE A 133 6.03 -31.67 15.09
N PRO A 134 6.30 -32.56 16.08
CA PRO A 134 5.81 -33.94 16.05
C PRO A 134 4.30 -34.06 15.85
N TRP A 135 3.53 -33.20 16.51
CA TRP A 135 2.07 -33.19 16.41
C TRP A 135 1.60 -32.87 14.98
N LEU A 136 2.32 -32.01 14.26
CA LEU A 136 1.96 -31.62 12.90
C LEU A 136 2.25 -32.75 11.92
N LYS A 137 3.38 -33.45 12.12
CA LYS A 137 3.71 -34.67 11.40
C LYS A 137 2.62 -35.73 11.62
N GLU A 138 2.29 -36.02 12.87
CA GLU A 138 1.25 -36.98 13.24
C GLU A 138 -0.12 -36.59 12.65
N PHE A 139 -0.47 -35.30 12.68
CA PHE A 139 -1.69 -34.78 12.07
C PHE A 139 -1.75 -35.06 10.57
N PHE A 140 -0.68 -34.74 9.83
CA PHE A 140 -0.59 -34.99 8.39
C PHE A 140 -0.45 -36.48 8.05
N ASP A 141 -0.06 -37.34 8.98
CA ASP A 141 -0.07 -38.79 8.77
C ASP A 141 -1.47 -39.39 8.95
N LYS A 142 -2.35 -38.74 9.75
CA LYS A 142 -3.68 -39.27 10.12
C LYS A 142 -4.86 -38.69 9.34
N ILE A 143 -4.73 -37.51 8.74
CA ILE A 143 -5.86 -36.82 8.08
C ILE A 143 -6.28 -37.47 6.75
N TRP A 144 -5.41 -38.28 6.15
CA TRP A 144 -5.63 -38.90 4.84
C TRP A 144 -6.21 -40.31 4.99
N ASP A 145 -6.92 -40.76 3.95
CA ASP A 145 -7.43 -42.11 3.89
C ASP A 145 -6.27 -43.12 3.73
N PRO A 146 -6.11 -44.10 4.64
CA PRO A 146 -5.10 -45.15 4.51
C PRO A 146 -5.22 -45.98 3.22
N ALA A 147 -6.42 -46.07 2.64
CA ALA A 147 -6.64 -46.75 1.36
C ALA A 147 -6.09 -45.97 0.16
N HIS A 148 -5.82 -44.66 0.34
CA HIS A 148 -5.40 -43.72 -0.70
C HIS A 148 -4.19 -42.88 -0.26
N PRO A 149 -3.02 -43.50 -0.01
CA PRO A 149 -1.83 -42.81 0.48
C PRO A 149 -1.34 -41.68 -0.45
N GLU A 150 -1.65 -41.75 -1.75
CA GLU A 150 -1.31 -40.75 -2.75
C GLU A 150 -1.93 -39.37 -2.47
N GLN A 151 -3.04 -39.31 -1.72
CA GLN A 151 -3.69 -38.04 -1.35
C GLN A 151 -2.73 -37.12 -0.59
N LYS A 152 -1.94 -37.70 0.31
CA LYS A 152 -0.94 -36.98 1.10
C LYS A 152 0.13 -36.38 0.20
N ASP A 153 0.68 -37.18 -0.72
CA ASP A 153 1.77 -36.76 -1.59
C ASP A 153 1.34 -35.66 -2.56
N VAL A 154 0.16 -35.82 -3.16
CA VAL A 154 -0.46 -34.80 -4.02
C VAL A 154 -0.69 -33.51 -3.24
N PHE A 155 -1.23 -33.61 -2.03
CA PHE A 155 -1.45 -32.44 -1.18
C PHE A 155 -0.13 -31.75 -0.81
N LEU A 156 0.90 -32.49 -0.39
CA LEU A 156 2.19 -31.92 0.01
C LEU A 156 2.91 -31.27 -1.19
N ALA A 157 2.86 -31.90 -2.36
CA ALA A 157 3.39 -31.32 -3.60
C ALA A 157 2.66 -30.02 -3.96
N TRP A 158 1.33 -30.02 -3.88
CA TRP A 158 0.52 -28.83 -4.07
C TRP A 158 0.85 -27.73 -3.04
N PHE A 159 0.94 -28.09 -1.77
CA PHE A 159 1.18 -27.17 -0.66
C PHE A 159 2.55 -26.51 -0.77
N HIS A 160 3.58 -27.30 -1.12
CA HIS A 160 4.90 -26.79 -1.43
C HIS A 160 4.88 -25.82 -2.62
N ARG A 161 4.21 -26.17 -3.72
CA ARG A 161 4.07 -25.30 -4.89
C ARG A 161 3.34 -24.00 -4.55
N PHE A 162 2.24 -24.08 -3.80
CA PHE A 162 1.50 -22.92 -3.30
C PHE A 162 2.39 -22.01 -2.47
N TYR A 163 3.01 -22.56 -1.42
CA TYR A 163 3.86 -21.80 -0.52
C TYR A 163 5.01 -21.11 -1.26
N ARG A 164 5.73 -21.84 -2.12
CA ARG A 164 6.84 -21.29 -2.90
C ARG A 164 6.38 -20.16 -3.82
N SER A 165 5.28 -20.34 -4.55
CA SER A 165 4.74 -19.31 -5.44
C SER A 165 4.28 -18.06 -4.68
N ALA A 166 3.71 -18.25 -3.49
CA ALA A 166 3.34 -17.15 -2.60
C ALA A 166 4.58 -16.47 -2.00
N TYR A 167 5.64 -17.22 -1.71
CA TYR A 167 6.89 -16.69 -1.17
C TYR A 167 7.62 -15.84 -2.21
N GLU A 168 7.63 -16.31 -3.46
CA GLU A 168 8.19 -15.60 -4.62
C GLU A 168 7.31 -14.41 -5.08
N GLY A 169 6.13 -14.20 -4.51
CA GLY A 169 5.22 -13.13 -4.91
C GLY A 169 4.52 -13.35 -6.25
N GLN A 170 4.55 -14.57 -6.79
CA GLN A 170 4.06 -14.93 -8.12
C GLN A 170 2.97 -16.00 -8.02
N LEU A 171 1.72 -15.59 -7.80
CA LEU A 171 0.61 -16.53 -7.81
C LEU A 171 0.38 -17.08 -9.21
N ARG A 172 0.62 -18.39 -9.37
CA ARG A 172 0.34 -19.16 -10.58
C ARG A 172 -1.07 -19.74 -10.57
N SER A 173 -1.57 -20.20 -11.70
CA SER A 173 -2.83 -20.96 -11.73
C SER A 173 -2.68 -22.31 -10.98
N GLY A 174 -3.79 -22.80 -10.42
CA GLY A 174 -3.85 -24.11 -9.73
C GLY A 174 -3.72 -24.07 -8.21
N HIS A 175 -4.05 -22.95 -7.56
CA HIS A 175 -4.01 -22.80 -6.08
C HIS A 175 -5.31 -23.11 -5.36
N ALA A 176 -6.28 -23.73 -6.03
CA ALA A 176 -7.50 -24.22 -5.38
C ALA A 176 -7.40 -25.73 -5.18
N ILE A 177 -7.55 -26.17 -3.94
CA ILE A 177 -7.78 -27.59 -3.61
C ILE A 177 -9.09 -27.71 -2.86
N ILE A 178 -9.77 -28.82 -3.08
CA ILE A 178 -10.97 -29.19 -2.35
C ILE A 178 -10.60 -30.39 -1.49
N ILE A 179 -10.68 -30.22 -0.17
CA ILE A 179 -10.49 -31.32 0.79
C ILE A 179 -11.87 -31.73 1.28
N ALA A 180 -12.33 -32.89 0.84
CA ALA A 180 -13.59 -33.53 1.25
C ALA A 180 -13.29 -34.79 2.07
N GLY A 181 -14.23 -35.17 2.95
CA GLY A 181 -14.12 -36.37 3.79
C GLY A 181 -15.06 -36.30 4.98
N ASP A 182 -14.99 -37.29 5.86
CA ASP A 182 -15.89 -37.40 7.02
C ASP A 182 -15.66 -36.32 8.08
N THR A 183 -16.70 -36.08 8.89
CA THR A 183 -16.66 -35.13 10.00
C THR A 183 -15.55 -35.53 11.00
N ASN A 184 -14.96 -34.55 11.68
CA ASN A 184 -13.91 -34.73 12.70
C ASN A 184 -12.51 -35.17 12.23
N LEU A 185 -12.24 -35.27 10.94
CA LEU A 185 -10.88 -35.51 10.42
C LEU A 185 -9.93 -34.29 10.50
N GLY A 186 -10.34 -33.19 11.12
CA GLY A 186 -9.46 -32.02 11.31
C GLY A 186 -9.42 -31.01 10.14
N LYS A 187 -10.34 -31.09 9.17
CA LYS A 187 -10.49 -30.08 8.08
C LYS A 187 -10.60 -28.63 8.58
N THR A 188 -11.31 -28.44 9.70
CA THR A 188 -11.45 -27.12 10.36
C THR A 188 -10.14 -26.65 10.99
N LEU A 189 -9.36 -27.57 11.58
CA LEU A 189 -8.05 -27.25 12.12
C LEU A 189 -7.10 -26.83 10.99
N PHE A 190 -7.08 -27.59 9.90
CA PHE A 190 -6.26 -27.32 8.74
C PHE A 190 -6.53 -25.92 8.15
N SER A 191 -7.78 -25.64 7.77
CA SER A 191 -8.16 -24.34 7.19
C SER A 191 -7.95 -23.16 8.16
N ARG A 192 -8.39 -23.28 9.41
CA ARG A 192 -8.38 -22.14 10.35
C ARG A 192 -7.06 -21.90 11.05
N LYS A 193 -6.20 -22.91 11.20
CA LYS A 193 -4.95 -22.79 11.98
C LYS A 193 -3.70 -22.94 11.13
N ILE A 194 -3.67 -23.90 10.20
CA ILE A 194 -2.50 -24.11 9.35
C ILE A 194 -2.52 -23.07 8.22
N VAL A 195 -3.56 -23.07 7.39
CA VAL A 195 -3.63 -22.16 6.23
C VAL A 195 -3.68 -20.69 6.66
N ARG A 196 -4.53 -20.35 7.63
CA ARG A 196 -4.59 -18.97 8.16
C ARG A 196 -3.31 -18.57 8.89
N GLY A 197 -2.64 -19.50 9.56
CA GLY A 197 -1.41 -19.23 10.30
C GLY A 197 -0.25 -18.84 9.40
N MET A 198 -0.25 -19.32 8.15
CA MET A 198 0.74 -18.92 7.14
C MET A 198 0.68 -17.43 6.77
N GLY A 199 -0.45 -16.75 6.99
CA GLY A 199 -0.60 -15.32 6.68
C GLY A 199 -0.48 -14.39 7.90
N SER A 200 0.19 -14.78 8.99
CA SER A 200 0.16 -14.00 10.24
C SER A 200 1.44 -13.20 10.48
N ARG A 201 1.31 -11.97 11.01
CA ARG A 201 2.44 -11.14 11.51
C ARG A 201 3.11 -11.68 12.78
N ARG A 202 2.48 -12.62 13.49
CA ARG A 202 3.03 -13.18 14.74
C ARG A 202 3.96 -14.34 14.44
N GLN A 203 5.14 -14.35 15.06
CA GLN A 203 6.06 -15.48 15.01
C GLN A 203 5.31 -16.80 15.33
N PRO A 204 5.32 -17.80 14.43
CA PRO A 204 4.59 -19.06 14.59
C PRO A 204 4.92 -19.80 15.87
N ARG A 205 6.17 -19.63 16.33
CA ARG A 205 6.75 -20.39 17.43
C ARG A 205 5.87 -20.34 18.68
N GLN A 206 5.36 -19.18 19.06
CA GLN A 206 4.50 -19.06 20.24
C GLN A 206 3.06 -19.54 20.02
N GLN A 207 2.55 -19.43 18.79
CA GLN A 207 1.17 -19.83 18.47
C GLN A 207 1.01 -21.36 18.39
N TYR A 208 1.96 -22.05 17.75
CA TYR A 208 1.91 -23.52 17.62
C TYR A 208 2.38 -24.25 18.88
N LEU A 209 3.37 -23.73 19.62
CA LEU A 209 3.80 -24.32 20.90
C LEU A 209 2.81 -24.08 22.04
N GLY A 210 2.14 -22.91 22.06
CA GLY A 210 1.14 -22.57 23.07
C GLY A 210 -0.19 -23.31 22.90
N GLU A 211 -0.63 -23.56 21.67
CA GLU A 211 -1.92 -24.20 21.39
C GLU A 211 -1.87 -25.73 21.39
N ALA A 212 -0.72 -26.36 21.09
CA ALA A 212 -0.56 -27.81 21.25
C ALA A 212 -0.89 -28.27 22.68
N ARG A 213 -0.57 -27.45 23.69
CA ARG A 213 -0.91 -27.70 25.10
C ARG A 213 -2.41 -27.58 25.43
N ARG A 214 -3.21 -26.90 24.59
CA ARG A 214 -4.67 -26.74 24.81
C ARG A 214 -5.51 -27.77 24.08
N ILE A 215 -5.11 -28.16 22.87
CA ILE A 215 -5.87 -29.11 22.05
C ILE A 215 -5.83 -30.51 22.69
N PHE A 216 -4.68 -30.92 23.23
CA PHE A 216 -4.52 -32.20 23.94
C PHE A 216 -4.99 -32.20 25.41
N ARG A 217 -5.56 -31.11 25.94
CA ARG A 217 -6.17 -31.07 27.29
C ARG A 217 -7.70 -31.14 27.27
N ARG A 218 -8.32 -31.19 26.09
CA ARG A 218 -9.79 -31.23 25.93
C ARG A 218 -10.32 -32.53 25.30
N HIS A 219 -9.47 -33.54 25.17
CA HIS A 219 -9.86 -34.91 24.84
C HIS A 219 -9.32 -35.82 25.94
#